data_AF-A0A0K0FXA4-F1
#
_entry.id   AF-A0A0K0FXA4-F1
#
_cell.length_a   1.000
_cell.length_b   1.000
_cell.length_c   1.000
_cell.angle_alpha   90.00
_cell.angle_beta   90.00
_cell.angle_gamma   90.00
#
_symmetry.space_group_name_H-M   'P 1'
#
loop_
_entity.id
_entity.type
_entity.pdbx_description
1 polymer ?
#
loop_
_entity_poly.entity_id
_entity_poly.type
_entity_poly.pdbx_seq_one_letter_code
_entity_poly.pdbx_strand_id
1 'polypeptide(L)'
;MFKILSSITLLLHLFYNVEGLCDYFQNYNLLGQLTNTNIQKHMCKNDADTCEYVTFDFPGLAIGSFSGCPEETNYMLTIIIGQRSDVHNEFKGFMNTKTGFIDHDLLCQRSLNGNQPFLIDTISGKAKFYVHCYNQNETYNEPEVQFNPPTTDATHVTCNNGQGQNICHEGYCGMFEVSSVTPDGKSQVSQKYQYCPNNMFNQLYTIKTNGSDLFNTALINDLNDIGSICVDKSNQKVLYKYGLSSYFWYVNCYVPNNTNSVQFPDIPNLLFYATTTTTSNPIMTTTKLATPSKHIRRNGYVTCTCVFLSILGLVNGYYSVCPEDTNYILATIVSQRFDVFNDFKDIINNTTGLIDHDLLCQRFMKGNQSFLINTITDVGELFVHCYKQKEIYKESGVKYLLTIHATPVKCNNGQSKLFAVKGIMEYLNSRQ
;
A
#
# COMPACT_ATOMS: atom_id res chain seq x y z
N MET A 1 48.37 37.08 -4.18
CA MET A 1 47.77 35.83 -4.70
C MET A 1 46.66 35.27 -3.81
N PHE A 2 46.90 34.99 -2.52
CA PHE A 2 45.87 34.40 -1.63
C PHE A 2 44.54 35.16 -1.53
N LYS A 3 44.56 36.51 -1.49
CA LYS A 3 43.33 37.33 -1.45
C LYS A 3 42.49 37.25 -2.74
N ILE A 4 43.14 37.07 -3.89
CA ILE A 4 42.47 36.92 -5.19
C ILE A 4 41.83 35.53 -5.26
N LEU A 5 42.56 34.49 -4.84
CA LEU A 5 42.03 33.12 -4.80
C LEU A 5 40.81 33.00 -3.87
N SER A 6 40.87 33.63 -2.69
CA SER A 6 39.75 33.67 -1.73
C SER A 6 38.53 34.44 -2.25
N SER A 7 38.74 35.49 -3.05
CA SER A 7 37.64 36.24 -3.65
C SER A 7 37.00 35.47 -4.80
N ILE A 8 37.81 34.73 -5.57
CA ILE A 8 37.32 33.83 -6.62
C ILE A 8 36.56 32.65 -6.03
N THR A 9 37.01 32.03 -4.94
CA THR A 9 36.25 30.96 -4.27
C THR A 9 34.96 31.49 -3.63
N LEU A 10 34.96 32.70 -3.07
CA LEU A 10 33.73 33.33 -2.56
C LEU A 10 32.74 33.63 -3.69
N LEU A 11 33.22 34.17 -4.83
CA LEU A 11 32.39 34.39 -6.02
C LEU A 11 31.86 33.07 -6.59
N LEU A 12 32.69 32.03 -6.68
CA LEU A 12 32.27 30.70 -7.11
C LEU A 12 31.25 30.10 -6.14
N HIS A 13 31.39 30.27 -4.83
CA HIS A 13 30.37 29.86 -3.86
C HIS A 13 29.07 30.66 -3.95
N LEU A 14 29.14 31.96 -4.27
CA LEU A 14 27.95 32.79 -4.50
C LEU A 14 27.23 32.42 -5.81
N PHE A 15 27.96 31.97 -6.84
CA PHE A 15 27.37 31.48 -8.10
C PHE A 15 26.98 30.00 -8.05
N TYR A 16 27.46 29.24 -7.07
CA TYR A 16 27.07 27.83 -6.87
C TYR A 16 25.75 27.66 -6.12
N ASN A 17 25.20 28.74 -5.57
CA ASN A 17 23.91 28.77 -4.87
C ASN A 17 22.87 29.56 -5.67
N VAL A 18 22.84 29.37 -7.00
CA VAL A 18 21.73 29.92 -7.79
C VAL A 18 20.58 28.93 -7.63
N GLU A 19 19.79 29.17 -6.56
CA GLU A 19 18.56 28.43 -6.27
C GLU A 19 17.72 28.36 -7.54
N GLY A 20 17.55 27.14 -8.07
CA GLY A 20 16.74 26.95 -9.26
C GLY A 20 15.25 26.88 -8.92
N LEU A 21 14.42 27.30 -9.88
CA LEU A 21 12.97 27.41 -9.73
C LEU A 21 12.24 26.36 -10.56
N CYS A 22 11.27 25.67 -9.95
CA CYS A 22 10.32 24.80 -10.64
C CYS A 22 8.92 25.40 -10.64
N ASP A 23 8.16 25.12 -11.70
CA ASP A 23 6.71 25.33 -11.68
C ASP A 23 6.06 24.28 -10.79
N TYR A 24 5.41 24.74 -9.74
CA TYR A 24 4.67 23.94 -8.81
C TYR A 24 3.18 24.09 -9.04
N PHE A 25 2.49 22.97 -9.21
CA PHE A 25 1.03 22.92 -9.18
C PHE A 25 0.55 21.49 -8.87
N GLN A 26 -0.69 21.40 -8.42
CA GLN A 26 -1.42 20.15 -8.24
C GLN A 26 -2.77 20.29 -8.93
N ASN A 27 -3.09 19.38 -9.84
CA ASN A 27 -4.39 19.32 -10.51
C ASN A 27 -4.77 17.86 -10.73
N TYR A 28 -5.28 17.21 -9.67
CA TYR A 28 -5.68 15.81 -9.73
C TYR A 28 -6.90 15.53 -8.87
N ASN A 29 -7.66 14.51 -9.26
CA ASN A 29 -8.73 13.94 -8.46
C ASN A 29 -8.24 12.62 -7.89
N LEU A 30 -8.19 12.49 -6.56
CA LEU A 30 -7.82 11.27 -5.84
C LEU A 30 -9.04 10.77 -5.06
N LEU A 31 -9.50 9.56 -5.36
CA LEU A 31 -10.65 8.93 -4.70
C LEU A 31 -11.89 9.84 -4.65
N GLY A 32 -12.14 10.59 -5.73
CA GLY A 32 -13.26 11.51 -5.84
C GLY A 32 -13.01 12.92 -5.31
N GLN A 33 -11.87 13.18 -4.65
CA GLN A 33 -11.52 14.51 -4.12
C GLN A 33 -10.57 15.25 -5.06
N LEU A 34 -10.98 16.43 -5.53
CA LEU A 34 -10.22 17.31 -6.40
C LEU A 34 -9.26 18.18 -5.60
N THR A 35 -7.98 18.07 -5.91
CA THR A 35 -6.95 19.02 -5.52
C THR A 35 -6.59 19.87 -6.73
N ASN A 36 -6.78 21.19 -6.61
CA ASN A 36 -6.45 22.14 -7.65
C ASN A 36 -5.74 23.36 -7.04
N THR A 37 -4.49 23.58 -7.41
CA THR A 37 -3.70 24.74 -7.01
C THR A 37 -3.28 25.56 -8.22
N ASN A 38 -3.19 26.87 -8.04
CA ASN A 38 -2.62 27.75 -9.06
C ASN A 38 -1.11 27.47 -9.20
N ILE A 39 -0.59 27.67 -10.40
CA ILE A 39 0.85 27.56 -10.68
C ILE A 39 1.61 28.58 -9.82
N GLN A 40 2.64 28.09 -9.14
CA GLN A 40 3.56 28.88 -8.32
C GLN A 40 4.99 28.52 -8.67
N LYS A 41 5.94 29.42 -8.43
CA LYS A 41 7.37 29.10 -8.54
C LYS A 41 7.91 28.69 -7.19
N HIS A 42 8.46 27.47 -7.09
CA HIS A 42 9.06 26.93 -5.86
C HIS A 42 10.56 26.74 -6.06
N MET A 43 11.33 27.00 -5.01
CA MET A 43 12.79 26.82 -4.99
C MET A 43 13.11 25.40 -4.52
N CYS A 44 13.87 24.64 -5.30
CA CYS A 44 14.30 23.30 -4.90
C CYS A 44 15.48 23.36 -3.93
N LYS A 45 15.62 22.32 -3.09
CA LYS A 45 16.69 22.29 -2.07
C LYS A 45 18.08 22.15 -2.67
N ASN A 46 18.23 21.44 -3.79
CA ASN A 46 19.50 21.32 -4.48
C ASN A 46 19.41 21.91 -5.89
N ASP A 47 20.36 22.75 -6.25
CA ASP A 47 20.45 23.41 -7.56
C ASP A 47 20.74 22.42 -8.72
N ALA A 48 21.16 21.19 -8.38
CA ALA A 48 21.38 20.11 -9.32
C ALA A 48 20.13 19.24 -9.57
N ASP A 49 19.06 19.43 -8.81
CA ASP A 49 17.83 18.65 -8.97
C ASP A 49 17.15 19.00 -10.31
N THR A 50 16.33 18.10 -10.84
CA THR A 50 15.46 18.40 -11.97
C THR A 50 14.05 18.69 -11.48
N CYS A 51 13.31 19.53 -12.21
CA CYS A 51 11.88 19.65 -11.99
C CYS A 51 11.18 18.42 -12.56
N GLU A 52 10.07 18.02 -11.93
CA GLU A 52 9.32 16.85 -12.33
C GLU A 52 7.89 17.25 -12.69
N TYR A 53 7.39 16.78 -13.82
CA TYR A 53 5.98 16.80 -14.20
C TYR A 53 5.48 15.37 -14.27
N VAL A 54 4.40 15.08 -13.55
CA VAL A 54 3.77 13.77 -13.50
C VAL A 54 2.32 13.91 -13.95
N THR A 55 1.86 13.01 -14.82
CA THR A 55 0.45 12.87 -15.14
C THR A 55 0.04 11.41 -15.20
N PHE A 56 -1.18 11.12 -14.77
CA PHE A 56 -1.67 9.75 -14.67
C PHE A 56 -3.18 9.67 -14.84
N ASP A 57 -3.60 8.48 -15.25
CA ASP A 57 -4.98 8.01 -15.29
C ASP A 57 -4.97 6.59 -14.70
N PHE A 58 -5.27 6.49 -13.40
CA PHE A 58 -5.38 5.25 -12.64
C PHE A 58 -6.87 4.96 -12.42
N PRO A 59 -7.50 4.08 -13.23
CA PRO A 59 -8.95 3.90 -13.21
C PRO A 59 -9.47 3.58 -11.81
N GLY A 60 -10.45 4.33 -11.31
CA GLY A 60 -11.02 4.13 -9.97
C GLY A 60 -10.09 4.47 -8.80
N LEU A 61 -8.95 5.12 -9.05
CA LEU A 61 -8.04 5.61 -8.01
C LEU A 61 -7.83 7.12 -8.13
N ALA A 62 -7.18 7.55 -9.20
CA ALA A 62 -6.78 8.94 -9.36
C ALA A 62 -6.56 9.30 -10.83
N ILE A 63 -6.83 10.54 -11.19
CA ILE A 63 -6.56 11.08 -12.53
C ILE A 63 -6.10 12.53 -12.40
N GLY A 64 -5.09 12.93 -13.16
CA GLY A 64 -4.64 14.31 -13.18
C GLY A 64 -3.16 14.49 -13.49
N SER A 65 -2.64 15.63 -13.03
CA SER A 65 -1.24 15.97 -13.09
C SER A 65 -0.79 16.82 -11.91
N PHE A 66 0.52 16.81 -11.66
CA PHE A 66 1.18 17.74 -10.76
C PHE A 66 2.62 17.98 -11.23
N SER A 67 3.21 19.09 -10.83
CA SER A 67 4.61 19.40 -11.08
C SER A 67 5.23 20.07 -9.88
N GLY A 68 6.55 19.97 -9.74
CA GLY A 68 7.29 20.60 -8.66
C GLY A 68 8.71 20.06 -8.51
N CYS A 69 9.28 20.29 -7.33
CA CYS A 69 10.58 19.73 -6.95
C CYS A 69 10.45 18.23 -6.60
N PRO A 70 11.52 17.43 -6.81
CA PRO A 70 11.49 15.97 -6.64
C PRO A 70 10.98 15.48 -5.28
N GLU A 71 11.37 16.14 -4.19
CA GLU A 71 10.94 15.75 -2.84
C GLU A 71 9.41 15.76 -2.70
N GLU A 72 8.76 16.77 -3.27
CA GLU A 72 7.32 16.97 -3.18
C GLU A 72 6.58 16.05 -4.15
N THR A 73 7.03 15.99 -5.40
CA THR A 73 6.41 15.15 -6.45
C THR A 73 6.52 13.67 -6.12
N ASN A 74 7.68 13.20 -5.68
CA ASN A 74 7.88 11.80 -5.27
C ASN A 74 7.03 11.45 -4.04
N TYR A 75 6.91 12.37 -3.07
CA TYR A 75 6.05 12.18 -1.91
C TYR A 75 4.58 12.07 -2.32
N MET A 76 4.09 13.01 -3.14
CA MET A 76 2.71 12.99 -3.65
C MET A 76 2.41 11.71 -4.43
N LEU A 77 3.29 11.33 -5.36
CA LEU A 77 3.14 10.10 -6.14
C LEU A 77 3.10 8.88 -5.22
N THR A 78 3.99 8.80 -4.24
CA THR A 78 4.03 7.70 -3.25
C THR A 78 2.72 7.57 -2.49
N ILE A 79 2.12 8.69 -2.06
CA ILE A 79 0.82 8.67 -1.37
C ILE A 79 -0.28 8.16 -2.29
N ILE A 80 -0.33 8.66 -3.52
CA ILE A 80 -1.38 8.31 -4.50
C ILE A 80 -1.32 6.81 -4.82
N ILE A 81 -0.15 6.30 -5.21
CA ILE A 81 0.00 4.87 -5.53
C ILE A 81 -0.19 4.00 -4.29
N GLY A 82 0.20 4.49 -3.09
CA GLY A 82 0.06 3.78 -1.82
C GLY A 82 -1.38 3.54 -1.38
N GLN A 83 -2.36 4.26 -1.94
CA GLN A 83 -3.79 4.00 -1.65
C GLN A 83 -4.27 2.65 -2.20
N ARG A 84 -3.56 2.08 -3.19
CA ARG A 84 -3.91 0.81 -3.82
C ARG A 84 -2.73 -0.15 -3.95
N SER A 85 -2.88 -1.33 -3.37
CA SER A 85 -1.84 -2.36 -3.32
C SER A 85 -1.41 -2.84 -4.71
N ASP A 86 -2.35 -2.96 -5.66
CA ASP A 86 -2.03 -3.38 -7.02
C ASP A 86 -1.23 -2.32 -7.78
N VAL A 87 -1.61 -1.05 -7.67
CA VAL A 87 -0.86 0.07 -8.27
C VAL A 87 0.51 0.21 -7.61
N HIS A 88 0.58 0.22 -6.28
CA HIS A 88 1.85 0.27 -5.55
C HIS A 88 2.81 -0.85 -5.97
N ASN A 89 2.31 -2.08 -6.17
CA ASN A 89 3.13 -3.20 -6.59
C ASN A 89 3.83 -2.98 -7.94
N GLU A 90 3.14 -2.34 -8.88
CA GLU A 90 3.67 -2.02 -10.21
C GLU A 90 4.74 -0.92 -10.16
N PHE A 91 4.70 -0.08 -9.13
CA PHE A 91 5.69 0.99 -8.91
C PHE A 91 6.89 0.56 -8.06
N LYS A 92 6.93 -0.67 -7.53
CA LYS A 92 8.04 -1.15 -6.67
C LYS A 92 9.43 -0.96 -7.27
N GLY A 93 9.56 -1.06 -8.59
CA GLY A 93 10.82 -0.85 -9.30
C GLY A 93 11.35 0.59 -9.24
N PHE A 94 10.52 1.56 -8.87
CA PHE A 94 10.87 2.98 -8.70
C PHE A 94 10.98 3.37 -7.23
N MET A 95 10.73 2.45 -6.29
CA MET A 95 10.74 2.77 -4.86
C MET A 95 12.17 2.64 -4.31
N ASN A 96 12.60 3.65 -3.56
CA ASN A 96 13.80 3.56 -2.75
C ASN A 96 13.54 2.61 -1.57
N THR A 97 14.29 1.52 -1.49
CA THR A 97 14.07 0.46 -0.49
C THR A 97 14.34 0.90 0.95
N LYS A 98 15.08 2.00 1.16
CA LYS A 98 15.38 2.53 2.50
C LYS A 98 14.28 3.47 2.98
N THR A 99 13.87 4.40 2.14
CA THR A 99 12.92 5.46 2.53
C THR A 99 11.47 5.06 2.31
N GLY A 100 11.21 4.09 1.42
CA GLY A 100 9.85 3.71 1.04
C GLY A 100 9.14 4.76 0.20
N PHE A 101 9.87 5.74 -0.36
CA PHE A 101 9.36 6.72 -1.33
C PHE A 101 9.84 6.41 -2.74
N ILE A 102 9.18 7.00 -3.72
CA ILE A 102 9.68 7.03 -5.10
C ILE A 102 11.10 7.62 -5.11
N ASP A 103 11.98 6.95 -5.83
CA ASP A 103 13.35 7.36 -6.11
C ASP A 103 13.37 8.20 -7.39
N HIS A 104 13.74 9.47 -7.25
CA HIS A 104 13.74 10.45 -8.34
C HIS A 104 14.54 9.98 -9.54
N ASP A 105 15.76 9.48 -9.32
CA ASP A 105 16.67 9.10 -10.41
C ASP A 105 16.10 7.92 -11.20
N LEU A 106 15.56 6.91 -10.50
CA LEU A 106 14.92 5.77 -11.14
C LEU A 106 13.67 6.18 -11.92
N LEU A 107 12.89 7.12 -11.39
CA LEU A 107 11.69 7.62 -12.06
C LEU A 107 12.06 8.46 -13.29
N CYS A 108 13.02 9.37 -13.19
CA CYS A 108 13.45 10.23 -14.30
C CYS A 108 14.15 9.48 -15.42
N GLN A 109 14.82 8.36 -15.14
CA GLN A 109 15.31 7.45 -16.19
C GLN A 109 14.19 6.98 -17.12
N ARG A 110 12.92 6.96 -16.67
CA ARG A 110 11.78 6.65 -17.54
C ARG A 110 11.41 7.78 -18.48
N SER A 111 11.57 9.04 -18.08
CA SER A 111 11.29 10.20 -18.95
C SER A 111 12.13 10.19 -20.23
N LEU A 112 13.30 9.52 -20.20
CA LEU A 112 14.21 9.39 -21.34
C LEU A 112 13.72 8.41 -22.43
N ASN A 113 12.70 7.59 -22.14
CA ASN A 113 12.24 6.53 -23.05
C ASN A 113 11.13 6.98 -24.02
N GLY A 114 10.87 8.29 -24.10
CA GLY A 114 10.01 8.91 -25.11
C GLY A 114 8.71 9.48 -24.58
N ASN A 115 7.91 10.00 -25.51
CA ASN A 115 6.81 10.93 -25.24
C ASN A 115 5.45 10.20 -25.12
N GLN A 116 5.47 8.95 -24.67
CA GLN A 116 4.30 8.09 -24.61
C GLN A 116 4.01 7.67 -23.16
N PRO A 117 2.73 7.58 -22.77
CA PRO A 117 2.37 7.06 -21.45
C PRO A 117 2.82 5.60 -21.28
N PHE A 118 3.38 5.28 -20.13
CA PHE A 118 3.56 3.92 -19.66
C PHE A 118 2.20 3.31 -19.29
N LEU A 119 1.96 2.10 -19.78
CA LEU A 119 0.74 1.35 -19.50
C LEU A 119 1.02 0.32 -18.41
N ILE A 120 0.15 0.28 -17.41
CA ILE A 120 0.24 -0.63 -16.27
C ILE A 120 -1.08 -1.40 -16.18
N ASP A 121 -1.02 -2.72 -16.07
CA ASP A 121 -2.20 -3.54 -15.85
C ASP A 121 -2.55 -3.53 -14.35
N THR A 122 -3.74 -3.00 -14.02
CA THR A 122 -4.25 -2.94 -12.65
C THR A 122 -5.57 -3.71 -12.56
N ILE A 123 -6.05 -4.02 -11.35
CA ILE A 123 -7.33 -4.72 -11.16
C ILE A 123 -8.51 -3.93 -11.70
N SER A 124 -8.41 -2.60 -11.72
CA SER A 124 -9.48 -1.72 -12.22
C SER A 124 -9.36 -1.40 -13.71
N GLY A 125 -8.39 -1.98 -14.41
CA GLY A 125 -8.13 -1.76 -15.83
C GLY A 125 -6.72 -1.23 -16.11
N LYS A 126 -6.49 -0.78 -17.34
CA LYS A 126 -5.18 -0.26 -17.78
C LYS A 126 -4.97 1.16 -17.27
N ALA A 127 -4.03 1.29 -16.33
CA ALA A 127 -3.51 2.56 -15.88
C ALA A 127 -2.56 3.16 -16.92
N LYS A 128 -2.55 4.50 -16.99
CA LYS A 128 -1.62 5.28 -17.81
C LYS A 128 -0.82 6.19 -16.90
N PHE A 129 0.48 6.28 -17.14
CA PHE A 129 1.40 7.07 -16.34
C PHE A 129 2.43 7.73 -17.24
N TYR A 130 2.72 9.00 -17.03
CA TYR A 130 3.78 9.72 -17.74
C TYR A 130 4.52 10.62 -16.77
N VAL A 131 5.84 10.66 -16.93
CA VAL A 131 6.75 11.52 -16.17
C VAL A 131 7.69 12.22 -17.13
N HIS A 132 7.89 13.51 -16.91
CA HIS A 132 8.87 14.33 -17.61
C HIS A 132 9.75 15.05 -16.59
N CYS A 133 11.06 14.86 -16.69
CA CYS A 133 12.03 15.56 -15.86
C CYS A 133 12.78 16.59 -16.70
N TYR A 134 12.81 17.83 -16.24
CA TYR A 134 13.34 18.98 -16.97
C TYR A 134 14.21 19.86 -16.08
N ASN A 135 15.08 20.69 -16.65
CA ASN A 135 16.02 21.44 -15.82
C ASN A 135 15.28 22.54 -15.04
N GLN A 136 15.82 22.90 -13.88
CA GLN A 136 15.32 24.07 -13.15
C GLN A 136 15.42 25.33 -14.00
N ASN A 137 14.48 26.25 -13.80
CA ASN A 137 14.27 27.47 -14.59
C ASN A 137 13.81 27.25 -16.04
N GLU A 138 13.71 26.02 -16.53
CA GLU A 138 12.95 25.72 -17.74
C GLU A 138 11.45 25.76 -17.43
N THR A 139 10.65 26.17 -18.43
CA THR A 139 9.20 26.24 -18.27
C THR A 139 8.57 25.13 -19.11
N TYR A 140 7.78 24.27 -18.49
CA TYR A 140 7.12 23.15 -19.15
C TYR A 140 5.61 23.41 -19.27
N ASN A 141 5.24 24.38 -20.11
CA ASN A 141 3.86 24.88 -20.21
C ASN A 141 2.92 24.02 -21.06
N GLU A 142 3.48 23.25 -22.00
CA GLU A 142 2.71 22.45 -22.96
C GLU A 142 3.12 20.99 -22.86
N PRO A 143 2.65 20.28 -21.83
CA PRO A 143 2.98 18.88 -21.67
C PRO A 143 2.40 18.06 -22.82
N GLU A 144 3.21 17.19 -23.40
CA GLU A 144 2.81 16.36 -24.54
C GLU A 144 1.73 15.34 -24.17
N VAL A 145 1.74 14.93 -22.90
CA VAL A 145 0.74 14.06 -22.29
C VAL A 145 0.13 14.79 -21.13
N GLN A 146 -1.21 14.85 -21.11
CA GLN A 146 -1.96 15.42 -20.01
C GLN A 146 -3.27 14.67 -19.80
N PHE A 147 -3.50 14.22 -18.57
CA PHE A 147 -4.78 13.71 -18.13
C PHE A 147 -5.42 14.76 -17.23
N ASN A 148 -6.63 15.19 -17.59
CA ASN A 148 -7.33 16.24 -16.87
C ASN A 148 -8.33 15.63 -15.88
N PRO A 149 -8.30 16.03 -14.60
CA PRO A 149 -9.30 15.59 -13.64
C PRO A 149 -10.67 16.23 -13.93
N PRO A 150 -11.76 15.71 -13.32
CA PRO A 150 -13.02 16.42 -13.27
C PRO A 150 -12.86 17.79 -12.60
N THR A 151 -13.76 18.73 -12.91
CA THR A 151 -13.71 20.11 -12.39
C THR A 151 -14.29 20.29 -10.99
N THR A 152 -14.91 19.25 -10.43
CA THR A 152 -15.52 19.27 -9.09
C THR A 152 -15.29 17.93 -8.38
N ASP A 153 -15.38 17.96 -7.05
CA ASP A 153 -15.44 16.74 -6.23
C ASP A 153 -16.60 15.83 -6.65
N ALA A 154 -16.41 14.53 -6.48
CA ALA A 154 -17.50 13.57 -6.56
C ALA A 154 -18.46 13.77 -5.37
N THR A 155 -19.75 13.57 -5.61
CA THR A 155 -20.75 13.60 -4.52
C THR A 155 -20.59 12.36 -3.65
N HIS A 156 -20.21 12.53 -2.39
CA HIS A 156 -19.99 11.41 -1.47
C HIS A 156 -21.27 10.60 -1.25
N VAL A 157 -21.10 9.29 -1.02
CA VAL A 157 -22.20 8.38 -0.70
C VAL A 157 -21.93 7.61 0.58
N THR A 158 -22.98 7.11 1.21
CA THR A 158 -22.87 6.24 2.38
C THR A 158 -23.06 4.79 1.96
N CYS A 159 -22.04 3.97 2.18
CA CYS A 159 -22.05 2.55 1.85
C CYS A 159 -22.12 1.69 3.12
N ASN A 160 -22.95 0.64 3.09
CA ASN A 160 -22.94 -0.36 4.15
C ASN A 160 -21.67 -1.21 4.02
N ASN A 161 -21.06 -1.62 5.14
CA ASN A 161 -19.87 -2.48 5.13
C ASN A 161 -20.05 -3.77 5.95
N GLY A 162 -21.30 -4.18 6.17
CA GLY A 162 -21.66 -5.32 7.04
C GLY A 162 -21.50 -5.05 8.54
N GLN A 163 -20.65 -4.11 8.94
CA GLN A 163 -20.39 -3.73 10.33
C GLN A 163 -20.91 -2.32 10.68
N GLY A 164 -21.44 -1.60 9.70
CA GLY A 164 -21.87 -0.22 9.82
C GLY A 164 -21.92 0.47 8.46
N GLN A 165 -21.74 1.80 8.50
CA GLN A 165 -21.77 2.68 7.34
C GLN A 165 -20.43 3.40 7.19
N ASN A 166 -19.91 3.44 5.97
CA ASN A 166 -18.73 4.20 5.60
C ASN A 166 -19.10 5.28 4.58
N ILE A 167 -18.50 6.45 4.71
CA ILE A 167 -18.59 7.51 3.71
C ILE A 167 -17.55 7.21 2.63
N CYS A 168 -17.98 7.12 1.39
CA CYS A 168 -17.12 6.87 0.23
C CYS A 168 -17.07 8.13 -0.62
N HIS A 169 -15.87 8.70 -0.71
CA HIS A 169 -15.61 9.93 -1.43
C HIS A 169 -15.63 9.73 -2.95
N GLU A 170 -15.44 8.49 -3.41
CA GLU A 170 -15.50 8.10 -4.82
C GLU A 170 -16.91 8.29 -5.42
N GLY A 171 -17.93 8.42 -4.57
CA GLY A 171 -19.32 8.72 -4.94
C GLY A 171 -20.15 7.52 -5.39
N TYR A 172 -19.71 6.30 -5.07
CA TYR A 172 -20.47 5.07 -5.27
C TYR A 172 -20.02 3.97 -4.29
N CYS A 173 -20.80 2.89 -4.21
CA CYS A 173 -20.52 1.72 -3.38
C CYS A 173 -20.17 0.52 -4.25
N GLY A 174 -19.31 -0.36 -3.75
CA GLY A 174 -19.03 -1.67 -4.35
C GLY A 174 -19.65 -2.79 -3.52
N MET A 175 -20.37 -3.69 -4.18
CA MET A 175 -20.76 -5.01 -3.66
C MET A 175 -20.07 -6.07 -4.51
N PHE A 176 -19.37 -6.99 -3.85
CA PHE A 176 -18.65 -8.05 -4.53
C PHE A 176 -18.78 -9.36 -3.76
N GLU A 177 -18.97 -10.45 -4.49
CA GLU A 177 -19.04 -11.80 -3.95
C GLU A 177 -18.28 -12.76 -4.85
N VAL A 178 -17.55 -13.67 -4.21
CA VAL A 178 -16.87 -14.80 -4.85
C VAL A 178 -17.21 -16.10 -4.17
N SER A 179 -17.33 -17.15 -4.97
CA SER A 179 -17.39 -18.51 -4.49
C SER A 179 -16.68 -19.45 -5.45
N SER A 180 -15.94 -20.43 -4.93
CA SER A 180 -15.35 -21.48 -5.75
C SER A 180 -15.40 -22.82 -5.02
N VAL A 181 -15.28 -23.90 -5.80
CA VAL A 181 -14.87 -25.18 -5.24
C VAL A 181 -13.46 -25.02 -4.67
N THR A 182 -13.18 -25.58 -3.49
CA THR A 182 -11.84 -25.55 -2.90
C THR A 182 -10.85 -26.32 -3.79
N PRO A 183 -9.54 -25.98 -3.77
CA PRO A 183 -8.55 -26.67 -4.59
C PRO A 183 -8.54 -28.20 -4.42
N ASP A 184 -8.89 -28.69 -3.22
CA ASP A 184 -8.99 -30.13 -2.93
C ASP A 184 -10.31 -30.79 -3.34
N GLY A 185 -11.26 -30.01 -3.87
CA GLY A 185 -12.55 -30.48 -4.35
C GLY A 185 -13.56 -30.90 -3.29
N LYS A 186 -13.24 -30.73 -1.99
CA LYS A 186 -14.08 -31.29 -0.91
C LYS A 186 -15.19 -30.36 -0.46
N SER A 187 -15.06 -29.06 -0.73
CA SER A 187 -15.99 -28.06 -0.24
C SER A 187 -16.14 -26.89 -1.21
N GLN A 188 -17.10 -26.03 -0.91
CA GLN A 188 -17.28 -24.74 -1.57
C GLN A 188 -16.99 -23.65 -0.53
N VAL A 189 -16.15 -22.70 -0.90
CA VAL A 189 -15.89 -21.49 -0.11
C VAL A 189 -16.63 -20.32 -0.75
N SER A 190 -17.13 -19.39 0.06
CA SER A 190 -17.69 -18.12 -0.41
C SER A 190 -17.26 -16.97 0.50
N GLN A 191 -17.08 -15.80 -0.10
CA GLN A 191 -16.87 -14.55 0.60
C GLN A 191 -17.71 -13.44 -0.03
N LYS A 192 -18.31 -12.61 0.82
CA LYS A 192 -19.14 -11.46 0.44
C LYS A 192 -18.55 -10.18 1.03
N TYR A 193 -18.51 -9.14 0.23
CA TYR A 193 -17.90 -7.87 0.60
C TYR A 193 -18.76 -6.70 0.12
N GLN A 194 -18.91 -5.70 0.98
CA GLN A 194 -19.51 -4.42 0.63
C GLN A 194 -18.60 -3.31 1.15
N TYR A 195 -18.08 -2.48 0.27
CA TYR A 195 -17.02 -1.52 0.60
C TYR A 195 -17.14 -0.24 -0.22
N CYS A 196 -16.36 0.77 0.16
CA CYS A 196 -15.95 1.80 -0.79
C CYS A 196 -15.12 1.14 -1.90
N PRO A 197 -15.21 1.62 -3.15
CA PRO A 197 -14.52 1.05 -4.31
C PRO A 197 -13.02 0.81 -4.08
N ASN A 198 -12.30 1.74 -3.48
CA ASN A 198 -10.86 1.58 -3.22
C ASN A 198 -10.54 0.34 -2.37
N ASN A 199 -11.30 0.15 -1.29
CA ASN A 199 -11.14 -1.00 -0.39
C ASN A 199 -11.55 -2.31 -1.08
N MET A 200 -12.55 -2.26 -1.97
CA MET A 200 -12.93 -3.41 -2.78
C MET A 200 -11.80 -3.83 -3.73
N PHE A 201 -11.14 -2.87 -4.42
CA PHE A 201 -10.00 -3.18 -5.29
C PHE A 201 -8.83 -3.78 -4.51
N ASN A 202 -8.52 -3.25 -3.32
CA ASN A 202 -7.51 -3.83 -2.44
C ASN A 202 -7.87 -5.25 -2.01
N GLN A 203 -9.13 -5.51 -1.66
CA GLN A 203 -9.59 -6.87 -1.31
C GLN A 203 -9.50 -7.83 -2.49
N LEU A 204 -9.86 -7.40 -3.70
CA LEU A 204 -9.70 -8.19 -4.93
C LEU A 204 -8.23 -8.53 -5.17
N TYR A 205 -7.32 -7.57 -4.94
CA TYR A 205 -5.88 -7.80 -5.03
C TYR A 205 -5.39 -8.84 -4.05
N THR A 206 -5.79 -8.73 -2.78
CA THR A 206 -5.44 -9.73 -1.76
C THR A 206 -5.92 -11.13 -2.12
N ILE A 207 -7.15 -11.25 -2.64
CA ILE A 207 -7.67 -12.55 -3.10
C ILE A 207 -6.83 -13.05 -4.28
N LYS A 208 -6.50 -12.20 -5.25
CA LYS A 208 -5.71 -12.57 -6.42
C LYS A 208 -4.31 -13.06 -6.04
N THR A 209 -3.63 -12.40 -5.10
CA THR A 209 -2.23 -12.72 -4.76
C THR A 209 -2.11 -13.83 -3.73
N ASN A 210 -3.03 -13.90 -2.75
CA ASN A 210 -2.90 -14.77 -1.58
C ASN A 210 -4.06 -15.77 -1.46
N GLY A 211 -5.04 -15.72 -2.35
CA GLY A 211 -6.24 -16.54 -2.27
C GLY A 211 -6.10 -17.94 -2.87
N SER A 212 -4.94 -18.34 -3.40
CA SER A 212 -4.74 -19.64 -4.06
C SER A 212 -4.99 -20.84 -3.16
N ASP A 213 -4.86 -20.66 -1.86
CA ASP A 213 -5.10 -21.73 -0.88
C ASP A 213 -6.59 -21.93 -0.57
N LEU A 214 -7.39 -20.89 -0.80
CA LEU A 214 -8.83 -20.87 -0.53
C LEU A 214 -9.64 -21.11 -1.80
N PHE A 215 -9.27 -20.44 -2.88
CA PHE A 215 -10.00 -20.40 -4.14
C PHE A 215 -9.25 -21.16 -5.25
N ASN A 216 -10.00 -21.72 -6.20
CA ASN A 216 -9.38 -22.38 -7.34
C ASN A 216 -8.71 -21.37 -8.29
N THR A 217 -7.68 -21.82 -9.01
CA THR A 217 -6.90 -20.96 -9.93
C THR A 217 -7.75 -20.36 -11.05
N ALA A 218 -8.82 -21.03 -11.46
CA ALA A 218 -9.71 -20.53 -12.50
C ALA A 218 -10.43 -19.24 -12.07
N LEU A 219 -10.91 -19.18 -10.83
CA LEU A 219 -11.45 -17.95 -10.26
C LEU A 219 -10.37 -16.86 -10.16
N ILE A 220 -9.20 -17.19 -9.61
CA ILE A 220 -8.10 -16.22 -9.41
C ILE A 220 -7.72 -15.50 -10.72
N ASN A 221 -7.66 -16.25 -11.83
CA ASN A 221 -7.33 -15.69 -13.14
C ASN A 221 -8.42 -14.74 -13.68
N ASP A 222 -9.69 -14.96 -13.30
CA ASP A 222 -10.86 -14.21 -13.79
C ASP A 222 -11.10 -12.91 -13.00
N LEU A 223 -10.44 -12.72 -11.85
CA LEU A 223 -10.66 -11.55 -10.98
C LEU A 223 -10.26 -10.20 -11.61
N ASN A 224 -9.45 -10.20 -12.68
CA ASN A 224 -8.99 -8.98 -13.34
C ASN A 224 -10.13 -8.19 -13.99
N ASP A 225 -11.22 -8.87 -14.37
CA ASP A 225 -12.32 -8.21 -15.08
C ASP A 225 -13.22 -7.43 -14.12
N ILE A 226 -13.28 -7.87 -12.86
CA ILE A 226 -14.21 -7.36 -11.85
C ILE A 226 -14.00 -5.86 -11.56
N GLY A 227 -12.75 -5.42 -11.49
CA GLY A 227 -12.48 -4.04 -11.12
C GLY A 227 -12.91 -3.04 -12.20
N SER A 228 -12.71 -3.37 -13.48
CA SER A 228 -13.12 -2.50 -14.59
C SER A 228 -14.65 -2.32 -14.66
N ILE A 229 -15.41 -3.42 -14.48
CA ILE A 229 -16.88 -3.40 -14.37
C ILE A 229 -17.33 -2.44 -13.27
N CYS A 230 -16.60 -2.41 -12.16
CA CYS A 230 -16.90 -1.54 -11.04
C CYS A 230 -16.58 -0.07 -11.29
N VAL A 231 -15.48 0.23 -11.99
CA VAL A 231 -15.14 1.61 -12.42
C VAL A 231 -16.28 2.18 -13.28
N ASP A 232 -16.88 1.34 -14.13
CA ASP A 232 -18.02 1.70 -14.97
C ASP A 232 -19.35 1.80 -14.21
N LYS A 233 -19.33 1.64 -12.88
CA LYS A 233 -20.53 1.68 -12.00
C LYS A 233 -21.62 0.73 -12.49
N SER A 234 -21.18 -0.44 -12.92
CA SER A 234 -22.04 -1.46 -13.51
C SER A 234 -22.12 -2.69 -12.62
N ASN A 235 -22.89 -3.68 -13.07
CA ASN A 235 -23.03 -4.96 -12.38
C ASN A 235 -22.85 -6.11 -13.36
N GLN A 236 -22.25 -7.19 -12.87
CA GLN A 236 -22.06 -8.41 -13.63
C GLN A 236 -22.06 -9.63 -12.71
N LYS A 237 -22.49 -10.76 -13.26
CA LYS A 237 -22.54 -12.04 -12.59
C LYS A 237 -22.01 -13.11 -13.51
N VAL A 238 -21.09 -13.94 -13.02
CA VAL A 238 -20.50 -15.04 -13.78
C VAL A 238 -20.63 -16.35 -12.99
N LEU A 239 -20.95 -17.41 -13.72
CA LEU A 239 -20.97 -18.79 -13.23
C LEU A 239 -20.25 -19.67 -14.24
N TYR A 240 -19.04 -20.10 -13.87
CA TYR A 240 -18.23 -21.01 -14.66
C TYR A 240 -18.37 -22.45 -14.15
N LYS A 241 -18.65 -23.40 -15.04
CA LYS A 241 -19.03 -24.78 -14.71
C LYS A 241 -18.07 -25.78 -15.34
N TYR A 242 -17.02 -26.16 -14.61
CA TYR A 242 -16.00 -27.07 -15.14
C TYR A 242 -15.31 -27.86 -14.02
N GLY A 243 -15.97 -28.89 -13.48
CA GLY A 243 -15.36 -29.76 -12.47
C GLY A 243 -14.87 -28.96 -11.26
N LEU A 244 -13.64 -29.25 -10.82
CA LEU A 244 -12.96 -28.55 -9.71
C LEU A 244 -12.65 -27.08 -10.01
N SER A 245 -12.67 -26.67 -11.28
CA SER A 245 -12.48 -25.28 -11.70
C SER A 245 -13.78 -24.47 -11.66
N SER A 246 -14.91 -25.06 -11.22
CA SER A 246 -16.17 -24.33 -11.17
C SER A 246 -16.12 -23.19 -10.14
N TYR A 247 -16.59 -22.01 -10.53
CA TYR A 247 -16.63 -20.82 -9.68
C TYR A 247 -17.82 -19.92 -10.02
N PHE A 248 -18.10 -19.00 -9.11
CA PHE A 248 -19.10 -17.97 -9.21
C PHE A 248 -18.51 -16.66 -8.72
N TRP A 249 -18.80 -15.57 -9.41
CA TRP A 249 -18.60 -14.23 -8.84
C TRP A 249 -19.70 -13.29 -9.27
N TYR A 250 -19.92 -12.28 -8.44
CA TYR A 250 -20.87 -11.20 -8.67
C TYR A 250 -20.24 -9.90 -8.23
N VAL A 251 -20.42 -8.86 -9.02
CA VAL A 251 -20.07 -7.49 -8.67
C VAL A 251 -21.22 -6.56 -9.02
N ASN A 252 -21.45 -5.57 -8.17
CA ASN A 252 -22.39 -4.50 -8.42
C ASN A 252 -21.85 -3.23 -7.79
N CYS A 253 -21.50 -2.27 -8.63
CA CYS A 253 -21.04 -0.96 -8.21
C CYS A 253 -22.09 0.08 -8.55
N TYR A 254 -22.63 0.73 -7.52
CA TYR A 254 -23.84 1.53 -7.65
C TYR A 254 -23.80 2.77 -6.76
N VAL A 255 -24.56 3.79 -7.17
CA VAL A 255 -24.86 4.94 -6.32
C VAL A 255 -26.11 4.59 -5.51
N PRO A 256 -26.04 4.54 -4.16
CA PRO A 256 -27.20 4.24 -3.34
C PRO A 256 -28.33 5.23 -3.60
N ASN A 257 -29.54 4.71 -3.80
CA ASN A 257 -30.75 5.51 -3.79
C ASN A 257 -31.53 5.15 -2.52
N ASN A 258 -32.01 6.17 -1.78
CA ASN A 258 -32.59 6.05 -0.44
C ASN A 258 -33.80 5.10 -0.33
N THR A 259 -34.30 4.58 -1.45
CA THR A 259 -35.52 3.76 -1.52
C THR A 259 -35.27 2.26 -1.58
N ASN A 260 -34.10 1.78 -2.03
CA ASN A 260 -33.86 0.34 -2.26
C ASN A 260 -32.49 -0.12 -1.75
N SER A 261 -32.48 -1.08 -0.82
CA SER A 261 -31.26 -1.80 -0.45
C SER A 261 -30.90 -2.81 -1.54
N VAL A 262 -29.70 -2.71 -2.12
CA VAL A 262 -29.17 -3.74 -3.02
C VAL A 262 -28.85 -4.99 -2.21
N GLN A 263 -29.22 -6.17 -2.72
CA GLN A 263 -29.01 -7.47 -2.08
C GLN A 263 -28.08 -8.34 -2.92
N PHE A 264 -27.32 -9.20 -2.24
CA PHE A 264 -26.54 -10.24 -2.92
C PHE A 264 -27.48 -11.27 -3.56
N PRO A 265 -27.15 -11.78 -4.76
CA PRO A 265 -27.87 -12.91 -5.33
C PRO A 265 -27.62 -14.19 -4.52
N ASP A 266 -28.46 -15.21 -4.74
CA ASP A 266 -28.21 -16.53 -4.19
C ASP A 266 -26.99 -17.20 -4.85
N ILE A 267 -26.15 -17.82 -4.04
CA ILE A 267 -24.95 -18.52 -4.50
C ILE A 267 -25.37 -19.89 -5.04
N PRO A 268 -24.99 -20.27 -6.27
CA PRO A 268 -25.21 -21.62 -6.76
C PRO A 268 -24.39 -22.64 -5.97
N ASN A 269 -24.90 -23.86 -5.86
CA ASN A 269 -24.14 -25.00 -5.34
C ASN A 269 -23.15 -25.49 -6.40
N LEU A 270 -21.88 -25.11 -6.23
CA LEU A 270 -20.80 -25.41 -7.17
C LEU A 270 -20.33 -26.87 -7.10
N LEU A 271 -20.55 -27.56 -5.96
CA LEU A 271 -20.18 -28.97 -5.81
C LEU A 271 -20.95 -29.89 -6.75
N PHE A 272 -22.14 -29.47 -7.21
CA PHE A 272 -22.89 -30.19 -8.25
C PHE A 272 -22.10 -30.30 -9.56
N TYR A 273 -21.29 -29.29 -9.89
CA TYR A 273 -20.47 -29.27 -11.11
C TYR A 273 -19.09 -29.92 -10.90
N ALA A 274 -18.66 -30.09 -9.65
CA ALA A 274 -17.39 -30.71 -9.29
C ALA A 274 -17.39 -32.23 -9.52
N THR A 275 -18.51 -32.90 -9.27
CA THR A 275 -18.65 -34.36 -9.36
C THR A 275 -18.87 -34.87 -10.79
N THR A 276 -19.21 -34.00 -11.73
CA THR A 276 -19.51 -34.34 -13.13
C THR A 276 -18.29 -34.55 -14.02
N THR A 277 -17.06 -34.62 -13.49
CA THR A 277 -15.90 -35.10 -14.26
C THR A 277 -16.10 -36.58 -14.61
N THR A 278 -16.75 -36.78 -15.75
CA THR A 278 -16.51 -37.85 -16.72
C THR A 278 -15.88 -39.12 -16.15
N THR A 279 -16.72 -40.16 -16.00
CA THR A 279 -16.37 -41.53 -16.35
C THR A 279 -15.93 -41.62 -17.82
N SER A 280 -14.89 -40.87 -18.21
CA SER A 280 -14.11 -41.18 -19.40
C SER A 280 -13.16 -42.29 -18.98
N ASN A 281 -13.36 -43.48 -19.52
CA ASN A 281 -12.44 -44.60 -19.37
C ASN A 281 -10.98 -44.10 -19.45
N PRO A 282 -10.11 -44.49 -18.50
CA PRO A 282 -8.73 -44.01 -18.50
C PRO A 282 -8.06 -44.42 -19.81
N ILE A 283 -7.72 -43.44 -20.64
CA ILE A 283 -6.76 -43.65 -21.72
C ILE A 283 -5.41 -43.77 -21.02
N MET A 284 -4.93 -45.01 -20.89
CA MET A 284 -3.57 -45.32 -20.45
C MET A 284 -2.58 -44.76 -21.47
N THR A 285 -2.07 -43.56 -21.22
CA THR A 285 -0.87 -43.07 -21.89
C THR A 285 0.34 -43.45 -21.04
N THR A 286 1.12 -44.43 -21.50
CA THR A 286 2.35 -44.89 -20.86
C THR A 286 3.47 -43.86 -21.03
N THR A 287 3.64 -42.98 -20.03
CA THR A 287 4.80 -42.09 -19.97
C THR A 287 5.99 -42.85 -19.37
N LYS A 288 7.06 -43.01 -20.16
CA LYS A 288 8.34 -43.60 -19.73
C LYS A 288 8.96 -42.76 -18.61
N LEU A 289 9.24 -43.37 -17.46
CA LEU A 289 9.99 -42.76 -16.37
C LEU A 289 11.38 -42.32 -16.84
N ALA A 290 11.71 -41.04 -16.66
CA ALA A 290 13.07 -40.54 -16.70
C ALA A 290 13.73 -40.72 -15.31
N THR A 291 14.97 -41.16 -15.32
CA THR A 291 15.81 -41.46 -14.16
C THR A 291 16.10 -40.20 -13.32
N PRO A 292 15.99 -40.25 -11.98
CA PRO A 292 16.24 -39.09 -11.13
C PRO A 292 17.73 -38.78 -11.00
N SER A 293 18.13 -37.53 -11.25
CA SER A 293 19.47 -37.02 -10.92
C SER A 293 19.55 -36.63 -9.44
N LYS A 294 20.62 -37.06 -8.78
CA LYS A 294 20.96 -36.75 -7.37
C LYS A 294 21.02 -35.24 -7.11
N HIS A 295 20.20 -34.74 -6.18
CA HIS A 295 20.41 -33.45 -5.54
C HIS A 295 21.10 -33.62 -4.18
N ILE A 296 22.17 -32.85 -4.00
CA ILE A 296 22.97 -32.72 -2.78
C ILE A 296 22.21 -31.81 -1.79
N ARG A 297 21.98 -32.28 -0.56
CA ARG A 297 21.50 -31.47 0.57
C ARG A 297 22.68 -30.77 1.25
N ARG A 298 22.62 -29.45 1.45
CA ARG A 298 23.44 -28.70 2.42
C ARG A 298 22.56 -28.32 3.61
N ASN A 299 22.98 -28.75 4.80
CA ASN A 299 22.43 -28.30 6.08
C ASN A 299 23.13 -27.00 6.49
N GLY A 300 22.36 -25.94 6.73
CA GLY A 300 22.80 -24.75 7.46
C GLY A 300 21.72 -24.42 8.50
N TYR A 301 22.08 -24.45 9.78
CA TYR A 301 21.21 -24.01 10.86
C TYR A 301 21.36 -22.49 11.02
N VAL A 302 20.24 -21.76 11.00
CA VAL A 302 20.16 -20.34 11.37
C VAL A 302 19.53 -20.24 12.75
N THR A 303 20.25 -19.65 13.70
CA THR A 303 19.75 -19.32 15.04
C THR A 303 18.97 -18.02 15.01
N CYS A 304 17.64 -18.08 15.16
CA CYS A 304 16.78 -16.90 15.34
C CYS A 304 16.68 -16.52 16.82
N THR A 305 16.98 -15.26 17.15
CA THR A 305 16.70 -14.68 18.47
C THR A 305 15.31 -14.06 18.42
N CYS A 306 14.36 -14.58 19.22
CA CYS A 306 12.96 -14.14 19.20
C CYS A 306 12.73 -13.02 20.24
N VAL A 307 11.99 -11.98 19.87
CA VAL A 307 11.54 -10.88 20.74
C VAL A 307 10.05 -11.06 21.03
N PHE A 308 9.63 -10.89 22.28
CA PHE A 308 8.25 -11.05 22.73
C PHE A 308 7.48 -9.72 22.68
N LEU A 309 6.35 -9.71 21.98
CA LEU A 309 5.38 -8.62 21.95
C LEU A 309 4.05 -9.13 22.52
N SER A 310 3.46 -8.42 23.50
CA SER A 310 2.12 -8.75 24.01
C SER A 310 1.16 -7.59 23.77
N ILE A 311 0.07 -7.83 23.04
CA ILE A 311 -1.03 -6.88 22.86
C ILE A 311 -2.26 -7.47 23.54
N LEU A 312 -2.73 -6.83 24.61
CA LEU A 312 -3.87 -7.30 25.39
C LEU A 312 -5.16 -6.68 24.85
N GLY A 313 -5.96 -7.51 24.16
CA GLY A 313 -7.31 -7.20 23.74
C GLY A 313 -7.68 -7.78 22.38
N LEU A 314 -8.32 -8.97 22.41
CA LEU A 314 -9.22 -9.56 21.41
C LEU A 314 -8.77 -10.77 20.57
N VAL A 315 -7.51 -11.24 20.61
CA VAL A 315 -7.17 -12.59 20.08
C VAL A 315 -6.06 -13.22 20.94
N ASN A 316 -6.31 -14.40 21.52
CA ASN A 316 -5.25 -15.20 22.13
C ASN A 316 -4.41 -15.86 21.02
N GLY A 317 -3.21 -15.35 20.77
CA GLY A 317 -2.26 -15.94 19.83
C GLY A 317 -0.84 -15.48 20.13
N TYR A 318 0.11 -16.41 20.05
CA TYR A 318 1.55 -16.15 20.23
C TYR A 318 2.21 -16.06 18.85
N TYR A 319 2.97 -15.00 18.58
CA TYR A 319 3.66 -14.81 17.31
C TYR A 319 5.12 -14.40 17.52
N SER A 320 6.00 -14.89 16.65
CA SER A 320 7.43 -14.59 16.62
C SER A 320 7.74 -13.76 15.39
N VAL A 321 8.46 -12.64 15.55
CA VAL A 321 8.85 -11.77 14.43
C VAL A 321 10.31 -11.33 14.58
N CYS A 322 11.02 -11.19 13.46
CA CYS A 322 12.44 -10.82 13.42
C CYS A 322 12.65 -9.29 13.58
N PRO A 323 13.81 -8.82 14.09
CA PRO A 323 14.09 -7.40 14.33
C PRO A 323 13.94 -6.48 13.11
N GLU A 324 14.17 -7.00 11.90
CA GLU A 324 14.04 -6.25 10.64
C GLU A 324 12.57 -5.88 10.34
N ASP A 325 11.63 -6.72 10.75
CA ASP A 325 10.19 -6.49 10.56
C ASP A 325 9.62 -5.48 11.57
N THR A 326 10.24 -5.34 12.75
CA THR A 326 9.87 -4.32 13.75
C THR A 326 10.11 -2.91 13.23
N ASN A 327 11.22 -2.69 12.51
CA ASN A 327 11.53 -1.40 11.89
C ASN A 327 10.51 -1.04 10.80
N TYR A 328 10.05 -2.03 10.04
CA TYR A 328 9.04 -1.83 9.01
C TYR A 328 7.68 -1.45 9.60
N ILE A 329 7.27 -2.10 10.69
CA ILE A 329 6.01 -1.78 11.39
C ILE A 329 6.05 -0.35 11.96
N LEU A 330 7.14 0.04 12.63
CA LEU A 330 7.27 1.40 13.14
C LEU A 330 7.36 2.45 12.02
N ALA A 331 8.11 2.19 10.94
CA ALA A 331 8.19 3.08 9.79
C ALA A 331 6.82 3.25 9.11
N THR A 332 6.00 2.20 9.06
CA THR A 332 4.63 2.26 8.54
C THR A 332 3.72 3.10 9.43
N ILE A 333 3.84 2.98 10.76
CA ILE A 333 3.07 3.80 11.72
C ILE A 333 3.48 5.28 11.63
N VAL A 334 4.79 5.55 11.52
CA VAL A 334 5.35 6.91 11.46
C VAL A 334 5.08 7.59 10.11
N SER A 335 5.12 6.87 9.00
CA SER A 335 4.85 7.42 7.65
C SER A 335 3.38 7.80 7.42
N GLN A 336 2.44 7.20 8.17
CA GLN A 336 1.01 7.51 8.06
C GLN A 336 0.58 8.73 8.90
N ARG A 337 1.47 9.37 9.69
CA ARG A 337 1.11 10.44 10.66
C ARG A 337 2.19 11.53 10.83
N PHE A 338 1.89 12.75 10.38
CA PHE A 338 2.80 13.91 10.41
C PHE A 338 3.08 14.48 11.82
N ASP A 339 2.11 14.38 12.72
CA ASP A 339 2.22 14.79 14.13
C ASP A 339 3.19 13.89 14.90
N VAL A 340 3.13 12.57 14.65
CA VAL A 340 4.03 11.59 15.26
C VAL A 340 5.45 11.68 14.68
N PHE A 341 5.60 12.00 13.40
CA PHE A 341 6.92 12.10 12.76
C PHE A 341 7.83 13.14 13.43
N ASN A 342 7.30 14.31 13.81
CA ASN A 342 8.11 15.38 14.42
C ASN A 342 8.62 15.01 15.82
N ASP A 343 7.87 14.22 16.58
CA ASP A 343 8.25 13.78 17.93
C ASP A 343 9.35 12.70 17.92
N PHE A 344 9.51 11.99 16.80
CA PHE A 344 10.46 10.90 16.61
C PHE A 344 11.66 11.27 15.72
N LYS A 345 11.69 12.48 15.16
CA LYS A 345 12.71 12.91 14.20
C LYS A 345 14.14 12.86 14.74
N ASP A 346 14.31 13.10 16.04
CA ASP A 346 15.59 13.08 16.76
C ASP A 346 16.12 11.66 17.05
N ILE A 347 15.25 10.65 16.96
CA ILE A 347 15.63 9.23 17.16
C ILE A 347 15.69 8.42 15.87
N ILE A 348 15.40 9.05 14.73
CA ILE A 348 15.66 8.50 13.41
C ILE A 348 17.12 8.78 13.08
N ASN A 349 17.90 7.73 12.83
CA ASN A 349 19.29 7.88 12.43
C ASN A 349 19.35 8.51 11.04
N ASN A 350 19.90 9.73 10.96
CA ASN A 350 20.01 10.52 9.72
C ASN A 350 20.74 9.81 8.57
N THR A 351 21.53 8.76 8.87
CA THR A 351 22.30 8.02 7.85
C THR A 351 21.51 6.82 7.29
N THR A 352 20.67 6.20 8.11
CA THR A 352 19.96 4.96 7.72
C THR A 352 18.46 5.18 7.50
N GLY A 353 17.89 6.28 7.99
CA GLY A 353 16.45 6.52 8.01
C GLY A 353 15.69 5.58 8.96
N LEU A 354 16.40 4.75 9.73
CA LEU A 354 15.84 3.80 10.67
C LEU A 354 15.82 4.40 12.08
N ILE A 355 14.86 3.96 12.89
CA ILE A 355 14.81 4.31 14.31
C ILE A 355 16.00 3.69 15.02
N ASP A 356 16.78 4.52 15.70
CA ASP A 356 17.86 4.08 16.57
C ASP A 356 17.24 3.48 17.84
N HIS A 357 17.23 2.14 17.91
CA HIS A 357 16.64 1.40 19.03
C HIS A 357 17.28 1.73 20.37
N ASP A 358 18.59 2.01 20.39
CA ASP A 358 19.29 2.37 21.62
C ASP A 358 18.89 3.77 22.07
N LEU A 359 18.75 4.73 21.14
CA LEU A 359 18.32 6.08 21.44
C LEU A 359 16.84 6.16 21.83
N LEU A 360 15.99 5.39 21.15
CA LEU A 360 14.58 5.17 21.50
C LEU A 360 14.49 4.63 22.94
N CYS A 361 15.19 3.53 23.26
CA CYS A 361 15.14 2.97 24.61
C CYS A 361 15.79 3.86 25.66
N GLN A 362 16.84 4.63 25.34
CA GLN A 362 17.42 5.61 26.26
C GLN A 362 16.45 6.75 26.59
N ARG A 363 15.65 7.19 25.62
CA ARG A 363 14.61 8.21 25.81
C ARG A 363 13.50 7.71 26.74
N PHE A 364 13.02 6.48 26.53
CA PHE A 364 12.00 5.86 27.38
C PHE A 364 12.51 5.40 28.76
N MET A 365 13.80 5.11 28.92
CA MET A 365 14.37 4.73 30.23
C MET A 365 14.72 5.95 31.12
N LYS A 366 14.86 7.15 30.55
CA LYS A 366 15.18 8.38 31.30
C LYS A 366 13.95 9.09 31.89
N GLY A 367 12.74 8.65 31.56
CA GLY A 367 11.52 9.09 32.23
C GLY A 367 10.41 8.06 32.00
N ASN A 368 9.62 7.76 33.05
CA ASN A 368 8.36 7.05 32.90
C ASN A 368 7.39 7.93 32.08
N GLN A 369 7.60 8.03 30.77
CA GLN A 369 6.82 8.86 29.86
C GLN A 369 5.91 7.96 29.04
N SER A 370 4.60 8.13 29.21
CA SER A 370 3.59 7.75 28.23
C SER A 370 3.45 8.88 27.23
N PHE A 371 3.21 8.54 25.96
CA PHE A 371 2.80 9.53 24.96
C PHE A 371 1.27 9.53 24.88
N LEU A 372 0.68 10.69 25.17
CA LEU A 372 -0.74 10.93 24.96
C LEU A 372 -0.92 11.38 23.51
N ILE A 373 -1.46 10.51 22.66
CA ILE A 373 -1.75 10.86 21.26
C ILE A 373 -3.16 11.44 21.23
N ASN A 374 -3.25 12.76 21.20
CA ASN A 374 -4.51 13.48 21.04
C ASN A 374 -4.87 13.55 19.55
N THR A 375 -6.01 12.98 19.16
CA THR A 375 -6.58 13.19 17.83
C THR A 375 -7.82 14.07 17.91
N ILE A 376 -8.27 14.62 16.76
CA ILE A 376 -9.48 15.45 16.66
C ILE A 376 -10.76 14.65 17.03
N THR A 377 -10.69 13.31 17.09
CA THR A 377 -11.86 12.46 17.42
C THR A 377 -11.66 11.38 18.49
N ASP A 378 -10.45 11.10 18.99
CA ASP A 378 -10.18 10.10 20.06
C ASP A 378 -8.80 10.31 20.73
N VAL A 379 -8.64 9.85 21.98
CA VAL A 379 -7.35 9.85 22.71
C VAL A 379 -6.87 8.42 22.91
N GLY A 380 -5.63 8.12 22.50
CA GLY A 380 -4.98 6.83 22.75
C GLY A 380 -3.63 7.01 23.43
N GLU A 381 -3.28 6.10 24.34
CA GLU A 381 -1.96 6.06 24.96
C GLU A 381 -1.11 4.93 24.37
N LEU A 382 0.07 5.28 23.88
CA LEU A 382 1.09 4.35 23.43
C LEU A 382 2.10 4.14 24.57
N PHE A 383 2.24 2.90 25.02
CA PHE A 383 3.23 2.51 26.02
C PHE A 383 4.34 1.70 25.35
N VAL A 384 5.57 2.17 25.52
CA VAL A 384 6.77 1.50 25.04
C VAL A 384 7.57 1.06 26.25
N HIS A 385 7.73 -0.25 26.45
CA HIS A 385 8.55 -0.82 27.50
C HIS A 385 9.84 -1.37 26.91
N CYS A 386 10.99 -0.90 27.40
CA CYS A 386 12.30 -1.43 27.07
C CYS A 386 12.83 -2.25 28.24
N TYR A 387 13.13 -3.54 28.01
CA TYR A 387 13.78 -4.40 28.99
C TYR A 387 15.24 -4.65 28.64
N LYS A 388 16.12 -4.57 29.64
CA LYS A 388 17.52 -4.94 29.50
C LYS A 388 17.67 -6.45 29.70
N GLN A 389 18.02 -7.19 28.66
CA GLN A 389 18.21 -8.63 28.78
C GLN A 389 19.63 -8.90 29.32
N LYS A 390 19.74 -9.64 30.43
CA LYS A 390 21.04 -10.04 31.01
C LYS A 390 21.46 -11.35 30.35
N GLU A 391 22.47 -11.31 29.48
CA GLU A 391 22.99 -12.52 28.85
C GLU A 391 23.68 -13.43 29.89
N ILE A 392 23.31 -14.70 29.89
CA ILE A 392 24.05 -15.77 30.54
C ILE A 392 24.80 -16.49 29.43
N TYR A 393 25.84 -15.87 28.87
CA TYR A 393 27.05 -16.49 28.27
C TYR A 393 27.98 -15.34 27.84
N LYS A 394 29.29 -15.53 28.03
CA LYS A 394 30.32 -14.52 27.72
C LYS A 394 30.45 -14.34 26.21
N GLU A 395 29.79 -13.33 25.66
CA GLU A 395 30.30 -12.52 24.55
C GLU A 395 29.52 -11.19 24.55
N SER A 396 30.25 -10.09 24.38
CA SER A 396 29.83 -8.75 24.81
C SER A 396 28.90 -8.05 23.81
N GLY A 397 27.63 -7.89 24.16
CA GLY A 397 26.71 -6.92 23.58
C GLY A 397 25.45 -6.77 24.46
N VAL A 398 25.01 -5.54 24.74
CA VAL A 398 23.72 -5.32 25.42
C VAL A 398 22.63 -5.40 24.37
N LYS A 399 21.65 -6.29 24.56
CA LYS A 399 20.44 -6.36 23.72
C LYS A 399 19.23 -5.83 24.51
N TYR A 400 18.44 -4.97 23.86
CA TYR A 400 17.19 -4.46 24.40
C TYR A 400 16.01 -5.21 23.79
N LEU A 401 15.04 -5.56 24.64
CA LEU A 401 13.76 -6.13 24.23
C LEU A 401 12.73 -4.99 24.22
N LEU A 402 12.13 -4.73 23.05
CA LEU A 402 11.08 -3.73 22.88
C LEU A 402 9.70 -4.41 22.98
N THR A 403 8.88 -3.99 23.93
CA THR A 403 7.50 -4.43 24.06
C THR A 403 6.57 -3.23 23.93
N ILE A 404 5.69 -3.25 22.94
CA ILE A 404 4.74 -2.17 22.66
C ILE A 404 3.37 -2.59 23.16
N HIS A 405 2.78 -1.76 24.03
CA HIS A 405 1.42 -1.92 24.52
C HIS A 405 0.58 -0.73 24.05
N ALA A 406 -0.56 -1.01 23.43
CA ALA A 406 -1.58 -0.01 23.17
C ALA A 406 -2.77 -0.31 24.11
N THR A 407 -3.23 0.70 24.85
CA THR A 407 -4.46 0.56 25.65
C THR A 407 -5.50 1.56 25.15
N PRO A 408 -6.74 1.12 24.91
CA PRO A 408 -7.81 2.04 24.58
C PRO A 408 -8.22 2.83 25.84
N VAL A 409 -8.21 4.16 25.76
CA VAL A 409 -8.76 5.03 26.81
C VAL A 409 -10.28 5.03 26.66
N LYS A 410 -11.01 4.72 27.75
CA LYS A 410 -12.48 4.79 27.74
C LYS A 410 -12.91 6.26 27.66
N CYS A 411 -13.43 6.67 26.51
CA CYS A 411 -14.19 7.92 26.39
C CYS A 411 -15.58 7.75 27.04
N ASN A 412 -16.07 8.79 27.71
CA ASN A 412 -17.30 8.79 28.53
C ASN A 412 -18.63 8.49 27.78
N ASN A 413 -18.61 8.13 26.49
CA ASN A 413 -19.81 7.84 25.68
C ASN A 413 -19.81 6.47 24.98
N GLY A 414 -19.09 5.47 25.49
CA GLY A 414 -19.44 4.06 25.27
C GLY A 414 -19.30 3.49 23.85
N GLN A 415 -18.56 4.12 22.94
CA GLN A 415 -18.18 3.52 21.65
C GLN A 415 -16.68 3.62 21.43
N SER A 416 -16.03 2.47 21.26
CA SER A 416 -14.62 2.35 20.87
C SER A 416 -14.57 2.10 19.36
N LYS A 417 -13.87 2.92 18.57
CA LYS A 417 -13.59 2.64 17.15
C LYS A 417 -12.12 2.26 16.95
N LEU A 418 -11.89 1.30 16.05
CA LEU A 418 -10.64 0.57 15.88
C LEU A 418 -10.15 0.72 14.43
N PHE A 419 -9.06 1.45 14.19
CA PHE A 419 -8.51 1.60 12.83
C PHE A 419 -7.01 1.25 12.70
N ALA A 420 -6.24 1.21 13.79
CA ALA A 420 -4.79 1.04 13.69
C ALA A 420 -4.28 -0.42 13.67
N VAL A 421 -5.08 -1.40 14.12
CA VAL A 421 -4.58 -2.78 14.36
C VAL A 421 -4.75 -3.70 13.14
N LYS A 422 -5.65 -3.36 12.21
CA LYS A 422 -6.01 -4.24 11.09
C LYS A 422 -4.89 -4.37 10.04
N GLY A 423 -4.21 -3.27 9.70
CA GLY A 423 -3.11 -3.30 8.72
C GLY A 423 -1.87 -4.07 9.20
N ILE A 424 -1.58 -4.04 10.50
CA ILE A 424 -0.43 -4.77 11.09
C ILE A 424 -0.73 -6.29 11.11
N MET A 425 -1.97 -6.67 11.42
CA MET A 425 -2.41 -8.08 11.40
C MET A 425 -2.43 -8.66 9.98
N GLU A 426 -2.80 -7.88 8.97
CA GLU A 426 -2.79 -8.31 7.56
C GLU A 426 -1.36 -8.50 7.02
N TYR A 427 -0.40 -7.67 7.43
CA TYR A 427 1.01 -7.82 7.06
C TYR A 427 1.66 -9.04 7.73
N LEU A 428 1.44 -9.26 9.04
CA LEU A 428 2.03 -10.40 9.77
C LEU A 428 1.48 -11.76 9.28
N ASN A 429 0.21 -11.82 8.87
CA ASN A 429 -0.36 -13.02 8.25
C ASN A 429 0.15 -13.28 6.83
N SER A 430 0.75 -12.29 6.16
CA SER A 430 1.32 -12.44 4.81
C SER A 430 2.76 -12.97 4.79
N ARG A 431 3.39 -13.14 5.96
CA ARG A 431 4.79 -13.61 6.12
C ARG A 431 4.95 -14.93 6.87
N GLN A 432 3.85 -15.55 7.32
CA GLN A 432 3.79 -16.98 7.67
C GLN A 432 3.47 -17.78 6.41
#